data_AF-A0A4Q3KK15-F1
#
_entry.id   AF-A0A4Q3KK15-F1
#
_cell.length_a   1.000
_cell.length_b   1.000
_cell.length_c   1.000
_cell.angle_alpha   90.00
_cell.angle_beta   90.00
_cell.angle_gamma   90.00
#
_symmetry.space_group_name_H-M   'P 1'
#
loop_
_entity.id
_entity.type
_entity.pdbx_description
1 polymer ?
#
loop_
_entity_poly.entity_id
_entity_poly.type
_entity_poly.pdbx_seq_one_letter_code
_entity_poly.pdbx_strand_id
1 'polypeptide(L)'
;MGCLAHRHRDAALLCFGSFDGRLARGCDSSDGNGRGSIPSGQQVDSTTRLFRPHLGARGMTVKHNTLYRIGFYLLAGAGPFGCASTTPFVWVDDLPPAAMVPDVYRILPGDTLTVQVWNQQKMSGDVKVRSDGQATLPLLGDVAVVNLTPSGAAQQIEHRLDGLVVDPKVTVAIKDSQPASYSMVGELKNSGSFPLHPGVGLLQAIATAGGLTEFANPSKIYVIRKEAQGNKRIRFTYDKLAHVEGRGVSFQLRDGDIVVVE
;
A
#
# COMPACT_ATOMS: atom_id res chain seq x y z
N MET A 1 -23.87 -43.53 -37.09
CA MET A 1 -24.81 -43.27 -35.96
C MET A 1 -24.58 -44.40 -34.97
N GLY A 2 -23.66 -44.28 -33.99
CA GLY A 2 -23.80 -43.56 -32.71
C GLY A 2 -24.25 -44.59 -31.64
N CYS A 3 -23.72 -44.75 -30.42
CA CYS A 3 -22.73 -44.09 -29.56
C CYS A 3 -22.18 -45.19 -28.61
N LEU A 4 -20.88 -45.33 -28.32
CA LEU A 4 -20.01 -44.53 -27.44
C LEU A 4 -20.41 -44.49 -25.95
N ALA A 5 -19.66 -45.20 -25.10
CA ALA A 5 -18.93 -44.69 -23.91
C ALA A 5 -18.64 -45.83 -22.89
N HIS A 6 -17.43 -46.38 -22.85
CA HIS A 6 -16.29 -46.02 -21.97
C HIS A 6 -16.52 -46.24 -20.45
N ARG A 7 -15.76 -47.17 -19.83
CA ARG A 7 -14.49 -46.90 -19.11
C ARG A 7 -14.10 -48.06 -18.14
N HIS A 8 -12.94 -48.66 -18.39
CA HIS A 8 -11.87 -49.21 -17.50
C HIS A 8 -12.15 -49.25 -15.98
N ARG A 9 -12.04 -50.36 -15.19
CA ARG A 9 -10.92 -51.32 -14.91
C ARG A 9 -9.60 -50.60 -14.53
N ASP A 10 -8.94 -50.73 -13.38
CA ASP A 10 -8.85 -51.78 -12.35
C ASP A 10 -8.24 -51.21 -11.03
N ALA A 11 -8.55 -51.89 -9.91
CA ALA A 11 -7.70 -52.35 -8.76
C ALA A 11 -6.60 -51.46 -8.12
N ALA A 12 -6.20 -51.58 -6.85
CA ALA A 12 -6.67 -52.18 -5.59
C ALA A 12 -5.53 -51.96 -4.52
N LEU A 13 -5.78 -52.42 -3.28
CA LEU A 13 -4.92 -52.53 -2.09
C LEU A 13 -4.87 -51.31 -1.15
N LEU A 14 -5.57 -51.31 0.00
CA LEU A 14 -5.49 -52.15 1.22
C LEU A 14 -4.33 -51.75 2.15
N CYS A 15 -4.69 -51.12 3.29
CA CYS A 15 -4.06 -51.35 4.59
C CYS A 15 -5.12 -51.17 5.69
N PHE A 16 -5.46 -52.29 6.33
CA PHE A 16 -6.26 -52.41 7.55
C PHE A 16 -5.33 -52.28 8.76
N GLY A 17 -5.82 -51.69 9.86
CA GLY A 17 -5.10 -51.64 11.14
C GLY A 17 -5.93 -50.99 12.24
N SER A 18 -6.85 -51.78 12.80
CA SER A 18 -7.73 -51.48 13.92
C SER A 18 -6.98 -51.38 15.25
N PHE A 19 -7.34 -50.45 16.13
CA PHE A 19 -7.26 -50.67 17.59
C PHE A 19 -8.35 -49.87 18.34
N ASP A 20 -9.07 -50.60 19.18
CA ASP A 20 -10.31 -50.30 19.90
C ASP A 20 -10.02 -49.93 21.37
N GLY A 21 -10.99 -49.31 22.07
CA GLY A 21 -11.00 -49.12 23.54
C GLY A 21 -11.16 -47.65 24.00
N ARG A 22 -12.34 -47.00 23.99
CA ARG A 22 -13.52 -47.15 24.90
C ARG A 22 -13.20 -46.75 26.36
N LEU A 23 -13.66 -45.59 26.87
CA LEU A 23 -14.82 -45.35 27.78
C LEU A 23 -14.51 -44.00 28.52
N ALA A 24 -15.39 -43.08 28.94
CA ALA A 24 -16.79 -43.10 29.32
C ALA A 24 -17.35 -41.66 29.56
N ARG A 25 -18.66 -41.50 29.30
CA ARG A 25 -19.70 -40.67 30.00
C ARG A 25 -19.52 -39.14 30.07
N GLY A 26 -20.51 -38.27 29.83
CA GLY A 26 -21.97 -38.42 29.70
C GLY A 26 -22.67 -37.23 30.41
N CYS A 27 -23.78 -36.77 29.81
CA CYS A 27 -24.93 -35.99 30.33
C CYS A 27 -25.26 -34.78 29.42
N ASP A 28 -26.30 -34.82 28.56
CA ASP A 28 -27.77 -34.70 28.81
C ASP A 28 -28.21 -33.21 28.66
N SER A 29 -28.74 -32.72 27.54
CA SER A 29 -30.07 -32.85 26.88
C SER A 29 -31.23 -32.11 27.58
N SER A 30 -31.85 -31.17 26.83
CA SER A 30 -33.24 -30.64 26.87
C SER A 30 -33.28 -29.27 26.14
N ASP A 31 -33.84 -29.17 24.92
CA ASP A 31 -35.26 -29.08 24.51
C ASP A 31 -35.89 -27.68 24.69
N GLY A 32 -36.47 -27.13 23.60
CA GLY A 32 -37.21 -25.87 23.67
C GLY A 32 -37.62 -25.20 22.36
N ASN A 33 -38.52 -25.85 21.63
CA ASN A 33 -39.35 -25.39 20.50
C ASN A 33 -39.89 -23.94 20.56
N GLY A 34 -40.04 -23.27 19.40
CA GLY A 34 -40.76 -22.00 19.28
C GLY A 34 -40.93 -21.49 17.83
N ARG A 35 -41.94 -21.99 17.12
CA ARG A 35 -42.46 -21.47 15.84
C ARG A 35 -43.33 -20.23 16.05
N GLY A 36 -43.29 -19.27 15.12
CA GLY A 36 -44.30 -18.22 14.92
C GLY A 36 -43.82 -17.21 13.88
N SER A 37 -44.20 -17.32 12.60
CA SER A 37 -45.43 -16.79 11.95
C SER A 37 -45.41 -15.28 11.64
N ILE A 38 -45.52 -15.01 10.33
CA ILE A 38 -45.61 -13.73 9.61
C ILE A 38 -46.90 -12.95 9.96
N PRO A 39 -46.87 -11.60 9.86
CA PRO A 39 -47.86 -10.88 9.03
C PRO A 39 -47.13 -9.88 8.09
N SER A 40 -47.37 -9.85 6.77
CA SER A 40 -48.56 -9.40 6.02
C SER A 40 -49.06 -8.00 6.39
N GLY A 41 -48.69 -7.04 5.54
CA GLY A 41 -49.59 -6.02 5.00
C GLY A 41 -49.90 -4.80 5.86
N GLN A 42 -49.37 -3.64 5.48
CA GLN A 42 -50.22 -2.44 5.42
C GLN A 42 -49.74 -1.46 4.34
N GLN A 43 -50.54 -1.43 3.28
CA GLN A 43 -50.63 -0.39 2.25
C GLN A 43 -51.25 0.87 2.87
N VAL A 44 -50.70 2.06 2.61
CA VAL A 44 -51.47 3.31 2.73
C VAL A 44 -51.20 4.22 1.54
N ASP A 45 -52.22 4.22 0.69
CA ASP A 45 -52.71 5.16 -0.30
C ASP A 45 -51.95 6.46 -0.63
N SER A 46 -51.66 6.54 -1.94
CA SER A 46 -51.89 7.66 -2.84
C SER A 46 -53.04 8.60 -2.46
N THR A 47 -52.76 9.91 -2.39
CA THR A 47 -53.78 10.90 -2.74
C THR A 47 -53.16 12.13 -3.41
N THR A 48 -53.34 12.15 -4.73
CA THR A 48 -53.44 13.29 -5.62
C THR A 48 -53.85 14.60 -4.92
N ARG A 49 -53.06 15.66 -5.10
CA ARG A 49 -53.61 17.01 -5.32
C ARG A 49 -52.63 17.85 -6.13
N LEU A 50 -52.94 17.92 -7.43
CA LEU A 50 -52.72 19.07 -8.29
C LEU A 50 -53.13 20.35 -7.55
N PHE A 51 -52.34 21.43 -7.64
CA PHE A 51 -52.86 22.74 -8.08
C PHE A 51 -51.72 23.74 -8.38
N ARG A 52 -52.04 24.61 -9.33
CA ARG A 52 -51.24 25.51 -10.16
C ARG A 52 -50.57 26.71 -9.46
N PRO A 53 -49.67 27.42 -10.18
CA PRO A 53 -48.93 28.59 -9.70
C PRO A 53 -49.75 29.88 -9.84
N HIS A 54 -49.42 30.91 -9.05
CA HIS A 54 -49.81 32.28 -9.35
C HIS A 54 -48.67 33.28 -9.07
N LEU A 55 -48.39 34.08 -10.10
CA LEU A 55 -47.66 35.34 -10.12
C LEU A 55 -48.14 36.31 -9.02
N GLY A 56 -47.25 37.19 -8.57
CA GLY A 56 -47.65 38.40 -7.84
C GLY A 56 -46.50 39.25 -7.35
N ALA A 57 -45.91 40.05 -8.24
CA ALA A 57 -45.00 41.13 -7.92
C ALA A 57 -45.63 42.20 -7.01
N ARG A 58 -44.83 42.84 -6.15
CA ARG A 58 -44.78 44.31 -5.93
C ARG A 58 -44.01 44.68 -4.65
N GLY A 59 -43.26 45.79 -4.72
CA GLY A 59 -43.14 46.70 -3.57
C GLY A 59 -41.72 47.03 -3.11
N MET A 60 -41.06 47.94 -3.83
CA MET A 60 -39.97 48.76 -3.29
C MET A 60 -40.44 49.57 -2.07
N THR A 61 -39.63 49.63 -1.02
CA THR A 61 -39.47 50.86 -0.24
C THR A 61 -38.02 50.99 0.24
N VAL A 62 -37.32 51.90 -0.43
CA VAL A 62 -36.06 52.50 -0.01
C VAL A 62 -36.35 53.46 1.14
N LYS A 63 -35.71 53.29 2.29
CA LYS A 63 -35.56 54.37 3.29
C LYS A 63 -34.09 54.76 3.37
N HIS A 64 -33.83 55.92 2.79
CA HIS A 64 -32.60 56.67 2.93
C HIS A 64 -32.47 57.25 4.34
N ASN A 65 -31.22 57.59 4.67
CA ASN A 65 -30.80 58.71 5.52
C ASN A 65 -30.60 58.40 7.02
N THR A 66 -29.35 58.40 7.49
CA THR A 66 -28.69 59.63 7.99
C THR A 66 -27.40 59.27 8.73
N LEU A 67 -26.28 59.53 8.04
CA LEU A 67 -25.03 60.17 8.48
C LEU A 67 -24.42 59.94 9.89
N TYR A 68 -23.08 59.86 9.81
CA TYR A 68 -22.08 60.33 10.77
C TYR A 68 -21.74 59.42 11.95
N ARG A 69 -20.62 58.69 11.81
CA ARG A 69 -19.50 58.82 12.75
C ARG A 69 -18.20 58.24 12.19
N ILE A 70 -17.27 59.16 11.98
CA ILE A 70 -15.88 58.95 11.63
C ILE A 70 -15.22 58.23 12.82
N GLY A 71 -14.60 57.08 12.55
CA GLY A 71 -13.83 56.31 13.50
C GLY A 71 -12.57 55.79 12.81
N PHE A 72 -11.58 56.67 12.71
CA PHE A 72 -10.24 56.38 12.22
C PHE A 72 -9.51 55.50 13.27
N TYR A 73 -9.37 54.21 12.99
CA TYR A 73 -8.40 53.34 13.67
C TYR A 73 -7.36 52.89 12.66
N LEU A 74 -6.30 53.72 12.57
CA LEU A 74 -4.99 53.32 12.11
C LEU A 74 -4.41 52.39 13.18
N LEU A 75 -4.38 51.08 12.94
CA LEU A 75 -3.49 50.16 13.63
C LEU A 75 -2.94 49.17 12.61
N ALA A 76 -1.66 49.36 12.32
CA ALA A 76 -0.83 48.49 11.51
C ALA A 76 -0.90 47.05 12.01
N GLY A 77 -1.35 46.14 11.14
CA GLY A 77 -1.34 44.70 11.37
C GLY A 77 -0.72 43.98 10.19
N ALA A 78 0.56 44.23 9.91
CA ALA A 78 1.34 43.38 9.03
C ALA A 78 1.62 42.06 9.77
N GLY A 79 0.68 41.13 9.71
CA GLY A 79 0.89 39.75 10.17
C GLY A 79 1.59 38.96 9.08
N PRO A 80 2.85 38.51 9.25
CA PRO A 80 3.36 37.45 8.42
C PRO A 80 2.65 36.17 8.88
N PHE A 81 1.64 35.76 8.11
CA PHE A 81 1.13 34.39 8.10
C PHE A 81 2.23 33.48 7.54
N GLY A 82 3.24 33.20 8.37
CA GLY A 82 4.20 32.14 8.13
C GLY A 82 3.53 30.81 8.44
N CYS A 83 2.87 30.20 7.46
CA CYS A 83 2.53 28.78 7.53
C CYS A 83 3.81 27.96 7.44
N ALA A 84 4.54 27.85 8.57
CA ALA A 84 5.55 26.83 8.76
C ALA A 84 4.81 25.51 9.01
N SER A 85 4.43 24.81 7.95
CA SER A 85 3.86 23.47 8.04
C SER A 85 4.97 22.47 8.36
N THR A 86 5.43 22.44 9.62
CA THR A 86 6.17 21.29 10.13
C THR A 86 5.26 20.07 10.03
N THR A 87 5.64 19.06 9.26
CA THR A 87 4.83 17.83 9.18
C THR A 87 4.71 17.23 10.58
N PRO A 88 3.49 17.01 11.07
CA PRO A 88 3.28 16.53 12.43
C PRO A 88 3.84 15.11 12.57
N PHE A 89 4.33 14.80 13.76
CA PHE A 89 4.66 13.43 14.12
C PHE A 89 3.37 12.63 14.30
N VAL A 90 3.35 11.41 13.74
CA VAL A 90 2.28 10.44 13.94
C VAL A 90 2.87 9.26 14.71
N TRP A 91 2.23 8.85 15.79
CA TRP A 91 2.70 7.66 16.53
C TRP A 91 2.45 6.39 15.72
N VAL A 92 3.36 5.42 15.82
CA VAL A 92 3.20 4.13 15.12
C VAL A 92 1.87 3.43 15.48
N ASP A 93 1.43 3.60 16.73
CA ASP A 93 0.20 3.04 17.27
C ASP A 93 -1.06 3.73 16.74
N ASP A 94 -0.95 4.84 15.99
CA ASP A 94 -2.06 5.57 15.36
C ASP A 94 -2.10 5.40 13.83
N LEU A 95 -1.11 4.72 13.24
CA LEU A 95 -1.09 4.50 11.80
C LEU A 95 -2.32 3.71 11.36
N PRO A 96 -2.97 4.01 10.23
CA PRO A 96 -3.94 3.05 9.69
C PRO A 96 -3.26 1.68 9.55
N PRO A 97 -3.95 0.56 9.80
CA PRO A 97 -3.41 -0.76 9.53
C PRO A 97 -2.80 -0.73 8.14
N ALA A 98 -1.54 -1.18 8.02
CA ALA A 98 -0.92 -1.22 6.71
C ALA A 98 -1.85 -2.00 5.80
N ALA A 99 -2.48 -1.33 4.83
CA ALA A 99 -3.18 -2.03 3.78
C ALA A 99 -2.15 -3.01 3.21
N MET A 100 -2.53 -4.28 3.12
CA MET A 100 -1.72 -5.31 2.48
C MET A 100 -1.68 -4.98 0.98
N VAL A 101 -0.93 -3.93 0.64
CA VAL A 101 -0.58 -3.60 -0.72
C VAL A 101 0.50 -4.62 -1.05
N PRO A 102 0.27 -5.56 -1.99
CA PRO A 102 1.34 -6.44 -2.42
C PRO A 102 2.50 -5.55 -2.84
N ASP A 103 3.68 -5.83 -2.29
CA ASP A 103 4.90 -5.12 -2.65
C ASP A 103 5.32 -5.60 -4.05
N VAL A 104 4.63 -5.03 -5.05
CA VAL A 104 4.91 -5.33 -6.45
C VAL A 104 6.13 -4.51 -6.82
N TYR A 105 7.26 -5.19 -6.98
CA TYR A 105 8.48 -4.57 -7.41
C TYR A 105 8.28 -3.84 -8.74
N ARG A 106 8.77 -2.60 -8.78
CA ARG A 106 8.77 -1.75 -9.96
C ARG A 106 10.20 -1.51 -10.38
N ILE A 107 10.42 -1.57 -11.69
CA ILE A 107 11.75 -1.37 -12.27
C ILE A 107 12.22 0.05 -11.95
N LEU A 108 13.45 0.14 -11.44
CA LEU A 108 14.12 1.39 -11.09
C LEU A 108 15.31 1.64 -12.04
N PRO A 109 15.73 2.91 -12.19
CA PRO A 109 16.98 3.22 -12.87
C PRO A 109 18.17 2.50 -12.23
N GLY A 110 19.01 1.87 -13.06
CA GLY A 110 20.19 1.13 -12.63
C GLY A 110 20.00 -0.38 -12.51
N ASP A 111 18.76 -0.88 -12.53
CA ASP A 111 18.48 -2.32 -12.58
C ASP A 111 19.00 -2.96 -13.87
N THR A 112 19.34 -4.24 -13.80
CA THR A 112 19.65 -5.08 -14.97
C THR A 112 18.49 -6.03 -15.20
N LEU A 113 17.90 -5.95 -16.39
CA LEU A 113 16.81 -6.80 -16.83
C LEU A 113 17.32 -7.84 -17.80
N THR A 114 16.91 -9.09 -17.65
CA THR A 114 17.05 -10.12 -18.67
C THR A 114 15.79 -10.11 -19.52
N VAL A 115 15.94 -9.73 -20.78
CA VAL A 115 14.85 -9.72 -21.76
C VAL A 115 15.03 -10.91 -22.70
N GLN A 116 14.04 -11.80 -22.73
CA GLN A 116 14.01 -12.97 -23.58
C GLN A 116 12.85 -12.85 -24.56
N VAL A 117 13.17 -12.83 -25.85
CA VAL A 117 12.20 -12.88 -26.94
C VAL A 117 12.20 -14.30 -27.48
N TRP A 118 11.06 -14.99 -27.40
CA TRP A 118 10.93 -16.38 -27.80
C TRP A 118 11.36 -16.59 -29.25
N ASN A 119 12.15 -17.65 -29.51
CA ASN A 119 12.75 -17.96 -30.81
C ASN A 119 13.59 -16.83 -31.46
N GLN A 120 13.95 -15.77 -30.71
CA GLN A 120 14.70 -14.63 -31.22
C GLN A 120 15.87 -14.29 -30.29
N GLN A 121 16.90 -15.16 -30.28
CA GLN A 121 18.09 -14.96 -29.44
C GLN A 121 18.85 -13.65 -29.77
N LYS A 122 18.83 -13.22 -31.03
CA LYS A 122 19.49 -11.96 -31.46
C LYS A 122 18.80 -10.69 -30.92
N MET A 123 17.55 -10.82 -30.47
CA MET A 123 16.78 -9.76 -29.81
C MET A 123 16.75 -9.92 -28.28
N SER A 124 17.28 -11.03 -27.77
CA SER A 124 17.34 -11.34 -26.35
C SER A 124 18.67 -10.90 -25.76
N GLY A 125 18.67 -10.51 -24.49
CA GLY A 125 19.88 -10.11 -23.81
C GLY A 125 19.63 -9.47 -22.45
N ASP A 126 20.73 -9.24 -21.74
CA ASP A 126 20.71 -8.49 -20.50
C ASP A 126 20.90 -7.00 -20.81
N VAL A 127 19.97 -6.18 -20.32
CA VAL A 127 19.96 -4.74 -20.56
C VAL A 127 19.92 -4.00 -19.23
N LYS A 128 20.76 -2.96 -19.12
CA LYS A 128 20.76 -2.08 -17.95
C LYS A 128 19.80 -0.92 -18.17
N VAL A 129 18.97 -0.65 -17.18
CA VAL A 129 18.07 0.51 -17.16
C VAL A 129 18.91 1.75 -16.91
N ARG A 130 18.88 2.67 -17.88
CA ARG A 130 19.61 3.94 -17.83
C ARG A 130 18.97 4.92 -16.84
N SER A 131 19.68 5.99 -16.52
CA SER A 131 19.22 7.05 -15.60
C SER A 131 18.02 7.85 -16.12
N ASP A 132 17.78 7.88 -17.42
CA ASP A 132 16.58 8.45 -18.05
C ASP A 132 15.37 7.51 -18.01
N GLY A 133 15.54 6.31 -17.44
CA GLY A 133 14.51 5.30 -17.27
C GLY A 133 14.21 4.45 -18.52
N GLN A 134 15.12 4.51 -19.50
CA GLN A 134 15.04 3.71 -20.72
C GLN A 134 15.97 2.50 -20.65
N ALA A 135 15.57 1.41 -21.30
CA ALA A 135 16.42 0.26 -21.57
C ALA A 135 16.61 0.14 -23.09
N THR A 136 17.87 0.04 -23.53
CA THR A 136 18.20 -0.09 -24.95
C THR A 136 18.21 -1.57 -25.34
N LEU A 137 17.30 -1.97 -26.21
CA LEU A 137 17.17 -3.34 -26.70
C LEU A 137 17.71 -3.47 -28.12
N PRO A 138 18.33 -4.62 -28.48
CA PRO A 138 18.72 -4.89 -29.84
C PRO A 138 17.52 -4.79 -30.79
N LEU A 139 17.68 -4.08 -31.92
CA LEU A 139 16.69 -3.87 -32.99
C LEU A 139 15.48 -3.00 -32.63
N LEU A 140 15.16 -2.82 -31.33
CA LEU A 140 14.07 -1.95 -30.87
C LEU A 140 14.54 -0.56 -30.43
N GLY A 141 15.82 -0.40 -30.09
CA GLY A 141 16.33 0.84 -29.54
C GLY A 141 15.83 1.07 -28.11
N ASP A 142 15.58 2.34 -27.77
CA ASP A 142 15.25 2.74 -26.40
C ASP A 142 13.76 2.50 -26.07
N VAL A 143 13.51 1.76 -24.99
CA VAL A 143 12.16 1.48 -24.46
C VAL A 143 12.06 1.96 -23.02
N ALA A 144 11.05 2.76 -22.71
CA ALA A 144 10.77 3.19 -21.34
C ALA A 144 10.29 2.01 -20.49
N VAL A 145 11.00 1.69 -19.41
CA VAL A 145 10.70 0.54 -18.53
C VAL A 145 10.53 0.89 -17.06
N VAL A 146 10.93 2.10 -16.65
CA VAL A 146 10.85 2.53 -15.24
C VAL A 146 9.42 2.64 -14.74
N ASN A 147 9.23 2.33 -13.45
CA ASN A 147 7.95 2.27 -12.75
C ASN A 147 6.98 1.19 -13.24
N LEU A 148 7.34 0.43 -14.28
CA LEU A 148 6.60 -0.73 -14.72
C LEU A 148 6.96 -1.95 -13.89
N THR A 149 6.03 -2.89 -13.82
CA THR A 149 6.34 -4.24 -13.36
C THR A 149 7.07 -5.00 -14.47
N PRO A 150 7.83 -6.06 -14.17
CA PRO A 150 8.46 -6.88 -15.22
C PRO A 150 7.46 -7.37 -16.27
N SER A 151 6.26 -7.76 -15.85
CA SER A 151 5.17 -8.14 -16.76
C SER A 151 4.67 -6.98 -17.62
N GLY A 152 4.56 -5.76 -17.05
CA GLY A 152 4.17 -4.56 -17.79
C GLY A 152 5.22 -4.14 -18.80
N ALA A 153 6.51 -4.23 -18.44
CA ALA A 153 7.61 -4.00 -19.36
C ALA A 153 7.62 -5.02 -20.50
N ALA A 154 7.35 -6.31 -20.21
CA ALA A 154 7.23 -7.35 -21.22
C ALA A 154 6.12 -7.02 -22.25
N GLN A 155 4.92 -6.68 -21.78
CA GLN A 155 3.81 -6.28 -22.64
C GLN A 155 4.13 -5.07 -23.52
N GLN A 156 4.82 -4.08 -22.96
CA GLN A 156 5.23 -2.90 -23.72
C GLN A 156 6.26 -3.25 -24.80
N ILE A 157 7.21 -4.14 -24.51
CA ILE A 157 8.20 -4.61 -25.48
C ILE A 157 7.52 -5.46 -26.56
N GLU A 158 6.58 -6.33 -26.21
CA GLU A 158 5.77 -7.11 -27.16
C GLU A 158 5.04 -6.19 -28.15
N HIS A 159 4.37 -5.15 -27.64
CA HIS A 159 3.69 -4.18 -28.50
C HIS A 159 4.66 -3.42 -29.42
N ARG A 160 5.90 -3.16 -28.98
CA ARG A 160 6.92 -2.51 -29.82
C ARG A 160 7.51 -3.45 -30.88
N LEU A 161 7.44 -4.75 -30.66
CA LEU A 161 7.87 -5.79 -31.61
C LEU A 161 6.78 -6.16 -32.61
N ASP A 162 5.54 -5.72 -32.39
CA ASP A 162 4.44 -5.95 -33.32
C ASP A 162 4.76 -5.32 -34.69
N GLY A 163 4.62 -6.12 -35.75
CA GLY A 163 5.01 -5.74 -37.12
C GLY A 163 6.50 -5.96 -37.47
N LEU A 164 7.38 -6.24 -36.50
CA LEU A 164 8.77 -6.66 -36.74
C LEU A 164 8.94 -8.18 -36.61
N VAL A 165 8.19 -8.79 -35.70
CA VAL A 165 8.19 -10.23 -35.42
C VAL A 165 6.75 -10.74 -35.48
N VAL A 166 6.53 -11.92 -36.06
CA VAL A 166 5.22 -12.57 -36.07
C VAL A 166 4.99 -13.23 -34.70
N ASP A 167 3.95 -12.79 -33.99
CA ASP A 167 3.57 -13.27 -32.64
C ASP A 167 4.74 -13.26 -31.62
N PRO A 168 5.30 -12.09 -31.28
CA PRO A 168 6.38 -12.01 -30.30
C PRO A 168 5.87 -12.41 -28.91
N LYS A 169 6.58 -13.32 -28.26
CA LYS A 169 6.42 -13.62 -26.82
C LYS A 169 7.65 -13.15 -26.09
N VAL A 170 7.49 -12.24 -25.14
CA VAL A 170 8.59 -11.63 -24.39
C VAL A 170 8.46 -11.97 -22.92
N THR A 171 9.57 -12.38 -22.32
CA THR A 171 9.71 -12.53 -20.88
C THR A 171 10.76 -11.54 -20.39
N VAL A 172 10.41 -10.77 -19.37
CA VAL A 172 11.33 -9.85 -18.69
C VAL A 172 11.48 -10.32 -17.26
N ALA A 173 12.72 -10.53 -16.83
CA ALA A 173 13.09 -10.86 -15.46
C ALA A 173 14.11 -9.84 -14.95
N ILE A 174 14.13 -9.60 -13.65
CA ILE A 174 15.17 -8.78 -13.02
C ILE A 174 16.34 -9.70 -12.73
N LYS A 175 17.49 -9.39 -13.32
CA LYS A 175 18.74 -10.12 -13.10
C LYS A 175 19.46 -9.59 -11.87
N ASP A 176 19.66 -8.28 -11.84
CA ASP A 176 20.29 -7.56 -10.73
C ASP A 176 19.45 -6.31 -10.44
N SER A 177 18.93 -6.20 -9.22
CA SER A 177 18.29 -4.96 -8.75
C SER A 177 19.28 -4.09 -8.00
N GLN A 178 19.08 -2.78 -8.01
CA GLN A 178 19.75 -1.92 -7.04
C GLN A 178 19.46 -2.42 -5.60
N PRO A 179 20.49 -2.56 -4.75
CA PRO A 179 20.26 -2.96 -3.36
C PRO A 179 19.45 -1.88 -2.67
N ALA A 180 18.27 -2.25 -2.18
CA ALA A 180 17.48 -1.37 -1.34
C ALA A 180 18.28 -1.01 -0.08
N SER A 181 18.12 0.21 0.43
CA SER A 181 18.86 0.69 1.60
C SER A 181 18.02 1.61 2.46
N TYR A 182 18.38 1.68 3.75
CA TYR A 182 17.81 2.61 4.70
C TYR A 182 18.94 3.35 5.42
N SER A 183 18.67 4.57 5.86
CA SER A 183 19.66 5.40 6.57
C SER A 183 19.34 5.46 8.06
N MET A 184 20.38 5.36 8.88
CA MET A 184 20.28 5.55 10.33
C MET A 184 21.15 6.72 10.75
N VAL A 185 20.55 7.67 11.48
CA VAL A 185 21.17 8.95 11.85
C VAL A 185 20.90 9.26 13.32
N GLY A 186 21.86 9.93 13.96
CA GLY A 186 21.74 10.41 15.33
C GLY A 186 22.44 9.53 16.35
N GLU A 187 21.85 9.42 17.54
CA GLU A 187 22.45 8.79 18.74
C GLU A 187 22.43 7.24 18.69
N LEU A 188 23.16 6.70 17.73
CA LEU A 188 23.37 5.27 17.50
C LEU A 188 24.87 4.96 17.51
N LYS A 189 25.26 3.75 17.91
CA LYS A 189 26.68 3.38 17.91
C LYS A 189 27.30 3.42 16.51
N ASN A 190 26.54 3.00 15.50
CA ASN A 190 26.93 3.08 14.09
C ASN A 190 25.83 3.77 13.29
N SER A 191 26.06 5.04 12.93
CA SER A 191 25.22 5.78 11.97
C SER A 191 25.73 5.55 10.54
N GLY A 192 24.82 5.57 9.56
CA GLY A 192 25.18 5.40 8.15
C GLY A 192 24.06 4.82 7.31
N SER A 193 24.42 4.40 6.09
CA SER A 193 23.52 3.68 5.19
C SER A 193 23.69 2.17 5.37
N PHE A 194 22.57 1.45 5.45
CA PHE A 194 22.51 0.01 5.68
C PHE A 194 21.70 -0.67 4.58
N PRO A 195 22.09 -1.88 4.15
CA PRO A 195 21.33 -2.65 3.17
C PRO A 195 20.00 -3.11 3.76
N LEU A 196 18.91 -2.86 3.03
CA LEU A 196 17.56 -3.29 3.40
C LEU A 196 17.33 -4.72 2.92
N HIS A 197 17.17 -5.64 3.87
CA HIS A 197 16.71 -6.99 3.58
C HIS A 197 15.18 -7.06 3.74
N PRO A 198 14.50 -7.97 3.04
CA PRO A 198 13.05 -8.14 3.17
C PRO A 198 12.64 -8.40 4.63
N GLY A 199 11.66 -7.65 5.12
CA GLY A 199 11.09 -7.83 6.45
C GLY A 199 11.90 -7.23 7.61
N VAL A 200 12.95 -6.45 7.36
CA VAL A 200 13.71 -5.79 8.43
C VAL A 200 12.81 -4.83 9.21
N GLY A 201 12.69 -5.07 10.52
CA GLY A 201 11.97 -4.22 11.45
C GLY A 201 12.83 -3.12 12.06
N LEU A 202 12.20 -2.12 12.68
CA LEU A 202 12.92 -1.00 13.31
C LEU A 202 13.85 -1.46 14.45
N LEU A 203 13.39 -2.38 15.31
CA LEU A 203 14.21 -2.90 16.40
C LEU A 203 15.45 -3.64 15.88
N GLN A 204 15.27 -4.45 14.84
CA GLN A 204 16.38 -5.17 14.20
C GLN A 204 17.37 -4.18 13.58
N ALA A 205 16.90 -3.14 12.92
CA ALA A 205 17.76 -2.09 12.36
C ALA A 205 18.60 -1.41 13.45
N ILE A 206 17.99 -1.03 14.58
CA ILE A 206 18.72 -0.46 15.73
C ILE A 206 19.76 -1.45 16.27
N ALA A 207 19.42 -2.73 16.36
CA ALA A 207 20.36 -3.77 16.79
C ALA A 207 21.54 -3.92 15.81
N THR A 208 21.29 -3.89 14.49
CA THR A 208 22.34 -3.89 13.45
C THR A 208 23.23 -2.65 13.52
N ALA A 209 22.69 -1.52 13.98
CA ALA A 209 23.46 -0.31 14.28
C ALA A 209 24.40 -0.48 15.49
N GLY A 210 24.32 -1.58 16.24
CA GLY A 210 25.01 -1.80 17.51
C GLY A 210 24.24 -1.30 18.74
N GLY A 211 22.99 -0.85 18.55
CA GLY A 211 22.14 -0.28 19.59
C GLY A 211 22.27 1.24 19.74
N LEU A 212 21.54 1.77 20.72
CA LEU A 212 21.57 3.18 21.09
C LEU A 212 22.88 3.55 21.82
N THR A 213 23.28 4.81 21.76
CA THR A 213 24.35 5.36 22.61
C THR A 213 23.83 5.62 24.04
N GLU A 214 24.73 5.93 24.98
CA GLU A 214 24.35 6.33 26.34
C GLU A 214 23.66 7.70 26.42
N PHE A 215 23.81 8.53 25.37
CA PHE A 215 23.21 9.86 25.26
C PHE A 215 21.88 9.86 24.52
N ALA A 216 21.52 8.75 23.88
CA ALA A 216 20.28 8.61 23.14
C ALA A 216 19.06 8.75 24.06
N ASN A 217 18.03 9.42 23.57
CA ASN A 217 16.73 9.50 24.21
C ASN A 217 15.82 8.36 23.72
N PRO A 218 15.52 7.34 24.56
CA PRO A 218 14.74 6.17 24.16
C PRO A 218 13.31 6.51 23.72
N SER A 219 12.78 7.68 24.10
CA SER A 219 11.43 8.14 23.75
C SER A 219 11.37 9.05 22.50
N LYS A 220 12.50 9.26 21.84
CA LYS A 220 12.62 10.14 20.68
C LYS A 220 13.24 9.44 19.47
N ILE A 221 12.59 8.36 19.06
CA ILE A 221 12.94 7.65 17.83
C ILE A 221 11.86 7.95 16.81
N TYR A 222 12.25 8.30 15.58
CA TYR A 222 11.28 8.44 14.50
C TYR A 222 11.84 8.01 13.14
N VAL A 223 10.94 7.52 12.31
CA VAL A 223 11.21 7.15 10.91
C VAL A 223 10.62 8.21 10.01
N ILE A 224 11.43 8.74 9.10
CA ILE A 224 10.99 9.59 8.00
C ILE A 224 10.78 8.69 6.79
N ARG A 225 9.53 8.61 6.32
CA ARG A 225 9.14 7.86 5.13
C ARG A 225 8.61 8.81 4.06
N LYS A 226 9.10 8.67 2.83
CA LYS A 226 8.58 9.42 1.67
C LYS A 226 7.28 8.75 1.21
N GLU A 227 6.18 9.48 1.20
CA GLU A 227 4.89 9.06 0.64
C GLU A 227 4.44 10.06 -0.45
N ALA A 228 3.44 9.67 -1.25
CA ALA A 228 2.94 10.52 -2.34
C ALA A 228 2.39 11.89 -1.86
N GLN A 229 1.94 11.97 -0.60
CA GLN A 229 1.42 13.18 0.02
C GLN A 229 2.49 13.99 0.77
N GLY A 230 3.76 13.58 0.72
CA GLY A 230 4.88 14.21 1.41
C GLY A 230 5.60 13.28 2.39
N ASN A 231 6.48 13.86 3.20
CA ASN A 231 7.26 13.11 4.18
C ASN A 231 6.45 12.85 5.45
N LYS A 232 6.28 11.57 5.79
CA LYS A 232 5.63 11.12 7.01
C LYS A 232 6.66 10.88 8.09
N ARG A 233 6.43 11.43 9.29
CA ARG A 233 7.30 11.27 10.46
C ARG A 233 6.61 10.35 11.47
N ILE A 234 7.06 9.10 11.54
CA ILE A 234 6.45 8.07 12.36
C ILE A 234 7.26 7.94 13.64
N ARG A 235 6.62 8.17 14.79
CA ARG A 235 7.30 8.20 16.10
C ARG A 235 7.18 6.86 16.83
N PHE A 236 8.27 6.50 17.51
CA PHE A 236 8.45 5.27 18.26
C PHE A 236 9.07 5.56 19.63
N THR A 237 8.85 4.64 20.55
CA THR A 237 9.52 4.57 21.84
C THR A 237 10.26 3.25 21.92
N TYR A 238 11.54 3.30 22.29
CA TYR A 238 12.39 2.13 22.42
C TYR A 238 11.84 1.12 23.41
N ASP A 239 11.33 1.57 24.56
CA ASP A 239 10.78 0.68 25.60
C ASP A 239 9.67 -0.21 25.06
N LYS A 240 8.75 0.34 24.25
CA LYS A 240 7.69 -0.42 23.60
C LYS A 240 8.26 -1.46 22.61
N LEU A 241 9.29 -1.09 21.85
CA LEU A 241 9.93 -2.03 20.92
C LEU A 241 10.65 -3.15 21.67
N ALA A 242 11.38 -2.83 22.73
CA ALA A 242 12.15 -3.78 23.51
C ALA A 242 11.28 -4.77 24.31
N HIS A 243 10.13 -4.32 24.81
CA HIS A 243 9.17 -5.17 25.54
C HIS A 243 8.14 -5.85 24.62
N VAL A 244 8.27 -5.71 23.30
CA VAL A 244 7.36 -6.31 22.32
C VAL A 244 5.92 -5.82 22.51
N GLU A 245 5.76 -4.52 22.73
CA GLU A 245 4.48 -3.86 22.95
C GLU A 245 4.10 -2.93 21.80
N GLY A 246 2.79 -2.83 21.54
CA GLY A 246 2.23 -1.95 20.51
C GLY A 246 2.50 -2.40 19.08
N ARG A 247 2.19 -1.52 18.13
CA ARG A 247 2.29 -1.82 16.68
C ARG A 247 3.67 -1.55 16.10
N GLY A 248 4.58 -0.98 16.89
CA GLY A 248 5.96 -0.72 16.51
C GLY A 248 6.77 -1.98 16.20
N VAL A 249 6.45 -3.10 16.85
CA VAL A 249 7.16 -4.38 16.68
C VAL A 249 7.02 -4.93 15.27
N SER A 250 5.81 -4.85 14.71
CA SER A 250 5.51 -5.34 13.35
C SER A 250 5.84 -4.32 12.26
N PHE A 251 6.42 -3.16 12.62
CA PHE A 251 6.76 -2.13 11.66
C PHE A 251 7.96 -2.56 10.83
N GLN A 252 7.76 -2.67 9.52
CA GLN A 252 8.81 -2.95 8.56
C GLN A 252 9.33 -1.66 7.93
N LEU A 253 10.65 -1.57 7.80
CA LEU A 253 11.33 -0.52 7.05
C LEU A 253 11.14 -0.73 5.55
N ARG A 254 11.13 0.37 4.81
CA ARG A 254 11.03 0.42 3.35
C ARG A 254 12.27 1.06 2.78
N ASP A 255 12.47 0.84 1.47
CA ASP A 255 13.57 1.45 0.75
C ASP A 255 13.53 2.98 0.88
N GLY A 256 14.69 3.57 1.19
CA GLY A 256 14.86 5.01 1.40
C GLY A 256 14.31 5.57 2.71
N ASP A 257 13.86 4.74 3.65
CA ASP A 257 13.49 5.19 5.00
C ASP A 257 14.72 5.78 5.74
N ILE A 258 14.48 6.84 6.52
CA ILE A 258 15.50 7.46 7.38
C ILE A 258 15.07 7.31 8.83
N VAL A 259 15.82 6.53 9.60
CA VAL A 259 15.65 6.37 11.04
C VAL A 259 16.49 7.42 11.75
N VAL A 260 15.84 8.22 12.59
CA VAL A 260 16.50 9.24 13.41
C VAL A 260 16.31 8.91 14.89
N VAL A 261 17.41 8.94 15.62
CA VAL A 261 17.45 8.83 17.08
C VAL A 261 18.03 10.12 17.64
N GLU A 262 17.26 10.82 18.48
CA GLU A 262 17.75 11.99 19.23
C GLU A 262 18.40 11.60 20.55
#